data_AF-A0A8S1R5C8-F1
#
_entry.id   AF-A0A8S1R5C8-F1
#
_cell.length_a   1.000
_cell.length_b   1.000
_cell.length_c   1.000
_cell.angle_alpha   90.00
_cell.angle_beta   90.00
_cell.angle_gamma   90.00
#
_symmetry.space_group_name_H-M   'P 1'
#
loop_
_entity.id
_entity.type
_entity.pdbx_description
1 polymer ?
#
loop_
_entity_poly.entity_id
_entity_poly.type
_entity_poly.pdbx_seq_one_letter_code
_entity_poly.pdbx_strand_id
1 'polypeptide(L)'
;MFNIILFQIIIKTFAFPDVSLSFGSITPKQKDPEENLPQTIYQHNLINKYFDYDQFPLFSCCPTNLTKYKVDSQSIHGHGKSKFIIPLTITNNQNETIILRELTIKDYLDYQDISVAPKLSNFPIIQPHQSIVIDFIHSCERQVKNSNYWSIQNVFIRFQDYQGFNFQYQFICDSQYHPKRFDWSNIILITFDSIVIIILATFGKIYSFRVAFVTPAKRRQFQQQNIQNVDLSPFQGFYLYWPQALGYMGFLLIALFTSMIYQDKAEKIIKIFIYFICGLTSFHFFNEIFGIFRNTFTFLAEKIFCLKIRDYLSIVLSTLLMFLYLYFEQPWFVSNLLSICILGSMIKLFKITSLKHSLQFFIPIMIVDIFSSIYLSQTVRYEWDSVALRYFNTPLSAQFPYFHQIYKKKCAWISIFNLLFPGFFLGYVNRFDNHKQTYVYEIIAFFGLLFGLILWVVIQFIFSFPLPTSIFTQILMILTTTLVAIQRNEFNIFYTGNFYDQILMDPFKNDILLQEPTTLEMFGLGNNTQVIKKDNISQQDLISRGDQGVVLNSQLFVGLTSINRSLQQSVLQSNQQNHNHNYYDKSQTIQELYLQSLIEWNQKESQYVQSHSVDFQSI
;
A
#
# COMPACT_ATOMS: atom_id res chain seq x y z
N MET A 1 41.92 2.92 10.44
CA MET A 1 42.35 1.59 9.96
C MET A 1 42.67 1.77 8.48
N PHE A 2 43.89 1.42 8.06
CA PHE A 2 44.49 1.75 6.77
C PHE A 2 43.57 1.42 5.57
N ASN A 3 43.05 2.45 4.90
CA ASN A 3 42.26 2.32 3.68
C ASN A 3 43.13 2.74 2.49
N ILE A 4 43.66 1.74 1.79
CA ILE A 4 44.42 1.91 0.55
C ILE A 4 43.41 2.07 -0.58
N ILE A 5 43.47 3.20 -1.29
CA ILE A 5 42.75 3.47 -2.53
C ILE A 5 43.24 2.48 -3.57
N LEU A 6 42.36 1.59 -4.02
CA LEU A 6 42.62 0.71 -5.15
C LEU A 6 41.73 1.16 -6.30
N PHE A 7 42.30 1.90 -7.26
CA PHE A 7 41.75 1.92 -8.62
C PHE A 7 41.92 0.50 -9.17
N GLN A 8 40.98 -0.38 -8.82
CA GLN A 8 40.89 -1.67 -9.44
C GLN A 8 40.21 -1.44 -10.79
N ILE A 9 40.99 -0.96 -11.76
CA ILE A 9 40.73 -1.32 -13.15
C ILE A 9 40.89 -2.84 -13.16
N ILE A 10 39.81 -3.57 -12.89
CA ILE A 10 39.79 -5.01 -13.07
C ILE A 10 39.70 -5.21 -14.58
N ILE A 11 40.83 -5.09 -15.27
CA ILE A 11 40.99 -5.80 -16.51
C ILE A 11 41.10 -7.26 -16.08
N LYS A 12 40.06 -8.07 -16.31
CA LYS A 12 40.17 -9.52 -16.19
C LYS A 12 41.13 -10.03 -17.27
N THR A 13 42.42 -9.91 -17.01
CA THR A 13 43.48 -10.61 -17.70
C THR A 13 44.30 -11.35 -16.65
N PHE A 14 44.61 -12.61 -16.95
CA PHE A 14 45.48 -13.44 -16.12
C PHE A 14 46.81 -12.69 -15.89
N ALA A 15 47.08 -12.31 -14.64
CA ALA A 15 48.36 -11.83 -14.10
C ALA A 15 49.09 -10.72 -14.90
N PHE A 16 49.10 -9.50 -14.37
CA PHE A 16 50.11 -8.49 -14.72
C PHE A 16 51.29 -8.65 -13.77
N PRO A 17 52.50 -9.04 -14.23
CA PRO A 17 53.70 -8.83 -13.42
C PRO A 17 54.41 -7.48 -13.69
N ASP A 18 54.30 -6.87 -14.89
CA ASP A 18 55.14 -5.71 -15.25
C ASP A 18 54.42 -4.65 -16.12
N VAL A 19 53.31 -4.08 -15.63
CA VAL A 19 52.69 -2.89 -16.24
C VAL A 19 52.99 -1.66 -15.42
N SER A 20 53.29 -0.55 -16.09
CA SER A 20 53.38 0.76 -15.45
C SER A 20 52.19 1.65 -15.80
N LEU A 21 51.57 2.22 -14.77
CA LEU A 21 50.50 3.21 -14.90
C LEU A 21 51.04 4.55 -14.42
N SER A 22 50.90 5.57 -15.27
CA SER A 22 51.26 6.94 -14.93
C SER A 22 50.14 7.90 -15.33
N PHE A 23 49.89 8.92 -14.53
CA PHE A 23 49.11 10.07 -15.00
C PHE A 23 50.06 10.98 -15.79
N GLY A 24 49.65 11.40 -16.99
CA GLY A 24 50.42 12.34 -17.80
C GLY A 24 50.49 13.73 -17.15
N SER A 25 51.41 14.58 -17.63
CA SER A 25 51.47 15.97 -17.18
C SER A 25 50.11 16.63 -17.41
N ILE A 26 49.48 17.09 -16.35
CA ILE A 26 48.27 17.90 -16.46
C ILE A 26 48.73 19.17 -17.15
N THR A 27 48.12 19.51 -18.29
CA THR A 27 48.48 20.71 -19.06
C THR A 27 47.63 21.87 -18.56
N PRO A 28 48.06 22.68 -17.57
CA PRO A 28 47.49 24.00 -17.43
C PRO A 28 47.90 24.77 -18.68
N LYS A 29 46.92 25.34 -19.40
CA LYS A 29 47.25 26.41 -20.34
C LYS A 29 47.77 27.59 -19.52
N GLN A 30 49.10 27.65 -19.37
CA GLN A 30 49.95 28.66 -18.68
C GLN A 30 49.94 28.57 -17.13
N LYS A 31 50.98 28.88 -16.35
CA LYS A 31 52.31 29.46 -16.63
C LYS A 31 53.39 29.15 -15.57
N ASP A 32 53.18 28.22 -14.64
CA ASP A 32 54.23 27.78 -13.69
C ASP A 32 54.79 26.42 -14.12
N PRO A 33 56.07 26.34 -14.53
CA PRO A 33 56.62 25.18 -15.23
C PRO A 33 57.26 24.09 -14.35
N GLU A 34 57.25 24.18 -13.01
CA GLU A 34 58.14 23.35 -12.20
C GLU A 34 57.51 22.12 -11.49
N GLU A 35 56.19 21.88 -11.58
CA GLU A 35 55.58 20.81 -10.76
C GLU A 35 54.63 19.82 -11.47
N ASN A 36 54.56 19.77 -12.81
CA ASN A 36 53.71 18.79 -13.51
C ASN A 36 54.52 17.71 -14.23
N LEU A 37 55.37 16.99 -13.49
CA LEU A 37 55.97 15.76 -14.00
C LEU A 37 54.94 14.62 -14.00
N PRO A 38 54.92 13.75 -15.03
CA PRO A 38 54.08 12.56 -14.99
C PRO A 38 54.44 11.71 -13.77
N GLN A 39 53.46 11.40 -12.93
CA GLN A 39 53.68 10.63 -11.72
C GLN A 39 53.32 9.17 -11.98
N THR A 40 54.29 8.27 -11.79
CA THR A 40 54.06 6.82 -11.83
C THR A 40 53.36 6.40 -10.54
N ILE A 41 52.20 5.79 -10.70
CA ILE A 41 51.30 5.42 -9.58
C ILE A 41 51.39 3.93 -9.31
N TYR A 42 51.62 3.15 -10.37
CA TYR A 42 51.74 1.71 -10.30
C TYR A 42 52.89 1.25 -11.16
N GLN A 43 53.76 0.43 -10.61
CA GLN A 43 54.88 -0.16 -11.34
C GLN A 43 55.28 -1.46 -10.65
N HIS A 44 55.61 -2.51 -11.42
CA HIS A 44 56.07 -3.80 -10.88
C HIS A 44 55.15 -4.36 -9.79
N ASN A 45 53.84 -4.32 -10.03
CA ASN A 45 52.80 -4.77 -9.10
C ASN A 45 52.67 -4.01 -7.77
N LEU A 46 53.37 -2.88 -7.62
CA LEU A 46 53.36 -2.09 -6.42
C LEU A 46 52.78 -0.71 -6.72
N ILE A 47 51.88 -0.26 -5.84
CA ILE A 47 51.41 1.13 -5.82
C ILE A 47 52.52 1.98 -5.20
N ASN A 48 52.82 3.11 -5.83
CA ASN A 48 53.76 4.08 -5.30
C ASN A 48 53.27 4.59 -3.95
N LYS A 49 54.02 4.32 -2.88
CA LYS A 49 53.65 4.64 -1.49
C LYS A 49 53.58 6.15 -1.21
N TYR A 50 54.19 6.97 -2.06
CA TYR A 50 54.27 8.43 -1.89
C TYR A 50 53.18 9.18 -2.67
N PHE A 51 52.27 8.46 -3.33
CA PHE A 51 51.15 9.08 -4.00
C PHE A 51 50.02 9.36 -3.00
N ASP A 52 49.86 10.63 -2.62
CA ASP A 52 48.86 11.10 -1.68
C ASP A 52 47.77 11.91 -2.40
N TYR A 53 46.54 11.37 -2.42
CA TYR A 53 45.37 12.01 -3.05
C TYR A 53 44.86 13.23 -2.25
N ASP A 54 45.16 13.30 -0.95
CA ASP A 54 44.53 14.27 -0.04
C ASP A 54 45.15 15.67 -0.18
N GLN A 55 46.41 15.76 -0.63
CA GLN A 55 47.19 17.01 -0.69
C GLN A 55 46.69 18.06 -1.69
N PHE A 56 45.89 17.66 -2.67
CA PHE A 56 45.44 18.61 -3.68
C PHE A 56 44.24 19.47 -3.15
N PRO A 57 43.97 20.69 -3.65
CA PRO A 57 42.88 21.54 -3.13
C PRO A 57 41.50 21.28 -3.75
N LEU A 58 40.45 21.21 -2.90
CA LEU A 58 39.04 21.09 -3.28
C LEU A 58 38.47 22.40 -3.86
N PHE A 59 38.38 22.53 -5.17
CA PHE A 59 37.62 23.63 -5.78
C PHE A 59 36.75 23.10 -6.93
N SER A 60 35.43 23.27 -6.80
CA SER A 60 34.31 22.84 -7.68
C SER A 60 33.71 21.46 -7.41
N CYS A 61 32.44 21.27 -7.82
CA CYS A 61 31.79 19.96 -7.83
C CYS A 61 32.34 19.08 -8.96
N CYS A 62 33.55 18.63 -8.76
CA CYS A 62 34.13 17.54 -9.51
C CYS A 62 34.58 16.47 -8.51
N PRO A 63 34.58 15.18 -8.89
CA PRO A 63 35.18 14.14 -8.07
C PRO A 63 36.62 14.53 -7.72
N THR A 64 36.87 14.74 -6.43
CA THR A 64 38.16 15.18 -5.90
C THR A 64 39.24 14.12 -5.97
N ASN A 65 38.87 12.90 -6.31
CA ASN A 65 39.78 11.78 -6.51
C ASN A 65 40.37 11.73 -7.93
N LEU A 66 40.05 12.71 -8.80
CA LEU A 66 40.61 12.78 -10.16
C LEU A 66 40.92 14.23 -10.59
N THR A 67 40.39 15.26 -9.95
CA THR A 67 40.64 16.65 -10.34
C THR A 67 40.76 17.58 -9.16
N LYS A 68 41.96 18.10 -8.92
CA LYS A 68 42.17 19.20 -7.99
C LYS A 68 43.23 20.14 -8.57
N TYR A 69 42.80 21.05 -9.46
CA TYR A 69 43.62 22.15 -9.96
C TYR A 69 42.80 23.42 -10.19
N LYS A 70 43.49 24.55 -10.02
CA LYS A 70 43.01 25.92 -10.12
C LYS A 70 42.52 26.25 -11.53
N VAL A 71 41.30 26.76 -11.61
CA VAL A 71 40.69 27.26 -12.85
C VAL A 71 41.14 28.71 -13.04
N ASP A 72 42.02 28.96 -14.00
CA ASP A 72 42.22 30.33 -14.48
C ASP A 72 41.05 30.70 -15.42
N SER A 73 40.40 31.82 -15.09
CA SER A 73 39.47 32.54 -15.96
C SER A 73 40.18 32.87 -17.29
N GLN A 74 39.63 32.80 -18.50
CA GLN A 74 38.31 33.21 -18.99
C GLN A 74 38.06 32.54 -20.36
N SER A 75 36.84 32.07 -20.59
CA SER A 75 36.11 32.48 -21.80
C SER A 75 34.72 32.87 -21.32
N ILE A 76 34.45 34.17 -21.36
CA ILE A 76 33.25 34.80 -20.78
C ILE A 76 31.98 34.47 -21.60
N HIS A 77 32.11 33.71 -22.69
CA HIS A 77 31.00 33.44 -23.61
C HIS A 77 30.69 31.96 -23.86
N GLY A 78 31.15 31.05 -22.99
CA GLY A 78 30.83 29.62 -23.09
C GLY A 78 30.03 29.12 -21.89
N HIS A 79 28.82 28.61 -22.11
CA HIS A 79 27.90 28.02 -21.15
C HIS A 79 28.56 27.27 -19.96
N GLY A 80 28.57 27.88 -18.77
CA GLY A 80 28.42 27.29 -17.42
C GLY A 80 29.23 26.06 -16.97
N LYS A 81 30.03 25.43 -17.82
CA LYS A 81 30.68 24.14 -17.55
C LYS A 81 32.21 24.25 -17.68
N SER A 82 32.93 23.75 -16.68
CA SER A 82 34.37 23.53 -16.72
C SER A 82 34.67 22.13 -17.26
N LYS A 83 35.60 22.02 -18.22
CA LYS A 83 36.09 20.74 -18.72
C LYS A 83 37.47 20.47 -18.14
N PHE A 84 37.66 19.27 -17.63
CA PHE A 84 38.93 18.76 -17.09
C PHE A 84 39.35 17.54 -17.89
N ILE A 85 40.62 17.44 -18.23
CA ILE A 85 41.18 16.32 -19.00
C ILE A 85 42.29 15.69 -18.17
N ILE A 86 42.16 14.40 -17.89
CA ILE A 86 43.14 13.64 -17.10
C ILE A 86 43.68 12.53 -18.00
N PRO A 87 44.92 12.65 -18.50
CA PRO A 87 45.54 11.61 -19.29
C PRO A 87 46.06 10.49 -18.37
N LEU A 88 45.58 9.27 -18.56
CA LEU A 88 46.13 8.05 -17.98
C LEU A 88 46.94 7.32 -19.05
N THR A 89 48.24 7.17 -18.82
CA THR A 89 49.13 6.45 -19.72
C THR A 89 49.36 5.04 -19.17
N ILE A 90 48.99 4.04 -19.96
CA ILE A 90 49.26 2.63 -19.69
C ILE A 90 50.44 2.23 -20.57
N THR A 91 51.56 1.85 -19.95
CA THR A 91 52.75 1.39 -20.69
C THR A 91 52.95 -0.11 -20.47
N ASN A 92 52.98 -0.84 -21.58
CA ASN A 92 53.28 -2.26 -21.60
C ASN A 92 54.80 -2.46 -21.61
N ASN A 93 55.39 -2.87 -20.49
CA ASN A 93 56.83 -3.14 -20.42
C ASN A 93 57.17 -4.59 -20.78
N GLN A 94 56.18 -5.40 -21.17
CA GLN A 94 56.34 -6.82 -21.47
C GLN A 94 56.53 -7.06 -22.97
N ASN A 95 57.03 -8.27 -23.29
CA ASN A 95 57.18 -8.74 -24.66
C ASN A 95 55.89 -9.33 -25.26
N GLU A 96 54.79 -9.34 -24.49
CA GLU A 96 53.49 -9.90 -24.89
C GLU A 96 52.45 -8.80 -25.13
N THR A 97 51.47 -9.08 -25.98
CA THR A 97 50.35 -8.15 -26.25
C THR A 97 49.36 -8.14 -25.09
N ILE A 98 48.98 -6.96 -24.62
CA ILE A 98 47.94 -6.78 -23.60
C ILE A 98 46.62 -6.43 -24.28
N ILE A 99 45.55 -7.16 -23.93
CA ILE A 99 44.18 -6.87 -24.41
C ILE A 99 43.35 -6.34 -23.24
N LEU A 100 42.92 -5.08 -23.34
CA LEU A 100 42.11 -4.42 -22.32
C LEU A 100 40.63 -4.87 -22.42
N ARG A 101 40.27 -5.95 -21.71
CA ARG A 101 38.92 -6.57 -21.79
C ARG A 101 37.82 -5.87 -20.99
N GLU A 102 38.17 -5.22 -19.90
CA GLU A 102 37.19 -4.60 -19.01
C GLU A 102 37.83 -3.39 -18.34
N LEU A 103 37.15 -2.26 -18.37
CA LEU A 103 37.53 -1.06 -17.63
C LEU A 103 36.45 -0.79 -16.60
N THR A 104 36.62 -1.33 -15.39
CA THR A 104 35.71 -0.98 -14.29
C THR A 104 36.20 0.30 -13.64
N ILE A 105 35.37 1.34 -13.67
CA ILE A 105 35.57 2.52 -12.81
C ILE A 105 34.82 2.24 -11.51
N LYS A 106 35.52 2.33 -10.38
CA LYS A 106 34.93 2.29 -9.04
C LYS A 106 35.38 3.54 -8.30
N ASP A 107 34.44 4.38 -7.92
CA ASP A 107 34.71 5.48 -6.99
C ASP A 107 34.35 5.00 -5.57
N TYR A 108 35.28 5.12 -4.62
CA TYR A 108 35.09 4.68 -3.24
C TYR A 108 34.71 5.90 -2.39
N LEU A 109 33.54 6.46 -2.65
CA LEU A 109 32.86 7.24 -1.63
C LEU A 109 32.05 6.24 -0.80
N ASP A 110 32.22 6.23 0.53
CA ASP A 110 31.57 5.32 1.50
C ASP A 110 30.03 5.17 1.35
N TYR A 111 29.40 5.93 0.44
CA TYR A 111 27.96 5.97 0.19
C TYR A 111 27.58 5.95 -1.31
N GLN A 112 28.52 5.81 -2.25
CA GLN A 112 28.25 5.88 -3.69
C GLN A 112 29.09 4.91 -4.52
N ASP A 113 28.62 3.66 -4.67
CA ASP A 113 29.17 2.76 -5.68
C ASP A 113 28.66 3.17 -7.06
N ILE A 114 29.58 3.45 -7.99
CA ILE A 114 29.27 3.59 -9.41
C ILE A 114 30.09 2.53 -10.13
N SER A 115 29.48 1.40 -10.45
CA SER A 115 30.09 0.41 -11.35
C SER A 115 29.76 0.78 -12.80
N VAL A 116 30.72 1.38 -13.50
CA VAL A 116 30.61 1.56 -14.94
C VAL A 116 31.38 0.44 -15.61
N ALA A 117 30.66 -0.48 -16.26
CA ALA A 117 31.23 -1.51 -17.12
C ALA A 117 30.95 -1.11 -18.59
N PRO A 118 31.85 -0.35 -19.24
CA PRO A 118 31.67 0.00 -20.63
C PRO A 118 31.78 -1.27 -21.48
N LYS A 119 30.74 -1.56 -22.27
CA LYS A 119 30.80 -2.55 -23.35
C LYS A 119 31.51 -1.90 -24.53
N LEU A 120 32.84 -2.00 -24.56
CA LEU A 120 33.63 -1.59 -25.71
C LEU A 120 33.38 -2.59 -26.85
N SER A 121 33.03 -2.09 -28.03
CA SER A 121 32.85 -2.94 -29.23
C SER A 121 34.18 -3.51 -29.71
N ASN A 122 35.27 -2.75 -29.56
CA ASN A 122 36.65 -3.16 -29.83
C ASN A 122 37.52 -2.85 -28.61
N PHE A 123 38.21 -3.86 -28.11
CA PHE A 123 39.13 -3.70 -26.99
C PHE A 123 40.48 -3.14 -27.48
N PRO A 124 41.04 -2.12 -26.80
CA PRO A 124 42.38 -1.65 -27.14
C PRO A 124 43.41 -2.76 -26.93
N ILE A 125 44.20 -3.01 -27.97
CA ILE A 125 45.33 -3.95 -27.95
C ILE A 125 46.59 -3.12 -27.80
N ILE A 126 47.34 -3.34 -26.72
CA ILE A 126 48.61 -2.67 -26.45
C ILE A 126 49.71 -3.64 -26.86
N GLN A 127 50.47 -3.30 -27.90
CA GLN A 127 51.60 -4.14 -28.33
C GLN A 127 52.75 -4.08 -27.31
N PRO A 128 53.71 -5.02 -27.38
CA PRO A 128 54.93 -4.96 -26.57
C PRO A 128 55.62 -3.60 -26.65
N HIS A 129 56.06 -3.08 -25.51
CA HIS A 129 56.80 -1.81 -25.40
C HIS A 129 56.06 -0.57 -25.92
N GLN A 130 54.73 -0.66 -26.10
CA GLN A 130 53.89 0.48 -26.46
C GLN A 130 53.17 1.05 -25.24
N SER A 131 52.89 2.35 -25.32
CA SER A 131 52.01 3.04 -24.40
C SER A 131 50.73 3.46 -25.10
N ILE A 132 49.63 3.44 -24.36
CA ILE A 132 48.35 4.00 -24.78
C ILE A 132 47.93 5.09 -23.79
N VAL A 133 47.49 6.23 -24.31
CA VAL A 133 46.91 7.30 -23.51
C VAL A 133 45.39 7.18 -23.51
N ILE A 134 44.81 7.22 -22.31
CA ILE A 134 43.38 7.22 -22.04
C ILE A 134 43.05 8.55 -21.38
N ASP A 135 42.34 9.43 -22.07
CA ASP A 135 41.91 10.70 -21.49
C ASP A 135 40.56 10.55 -20.81
N PHE A 136 40.49 10.87 -19.53
CA PHE A 136 39.25 11.07 -18.81
C PHE A 136 38.85 12.55 -18.89
N ILE A 137 37.82 12.84 -19.67
CA ILE A 137 37.30 14.20 -19.85
C ILE A 137 36.07 14.38 -18.98
N HIS A 138 36.20 15.10 -17.86
CA HIS A 138 35.10 15.44 -16.97
C HIS A 138 34.53 16.81 -17.35
N SER A 139 33.21 16.92 -17.44
CA SER A 139 32.52 18.20 -17.59
C SER A 139 31.70 18.49 -16.33
N CYS A 140 32.18 19.42 -15.50
CA CYS A 140 31.52 19.85 -14.26
C CYS A 140 30.87 21.23 -14.43
N GLU A 141 29.97 21.62 -13.53
CA GLU A 141 29.39 22.97 -13.50
C GLU A 141 30.27 23.95 -12.72
N ARG A 142 30.49 25.14 -13.29
CA ARG A 142 31.55 26.09 -12.85
C ARG A 142 31.16 26.94 -11.63
N GLN A 143 29.87 27.09 -11.34
CA GLN A 143 29.35 27.88 -10.23
C GLN A 143 28.00 27.32 -9.78
N VAL A 144 28.00 26.54 -8.71
CA VAL A 144 26.75 26.18 -8.03
C VAL A 144 26.73 26.93 -6.71
N LYS A 145 25.68 27.72 -6.45
CA LYS A 145 25.54 28.45 -5.19
C LYS A 145 25.54 27.46 -4.02
N ASN A 146 26.38 27.77 -3.03
CA ASN A 146 26.82 26.92 -1.94
C ASN A 146 25.73 26.67 -0.90
N SER A 147 25.03 25.55 -1.04
CA SER A 147 24.61 24.64 0.05
C SER A 147 23.58 23.68 -0.52
N ASN A 148 23.63 22.43 -0.09
CA ASN A 148 22.69 21.39 -0.47
C ASN A 148 22.55 21.20 -2.00
N TYR A 149 23.68 20.92 -2.67
CA TYR A 149 23.69 20.69 -4.12
C TYR A 149 24.33 19.37 -4.54
N TRP A 150 23.84 18.87 -5.68
CA TRP A 150 24.35 17.73 -6.43
C TRP A 150 24.35 18.10 -7.92
N SER A 151 25.12 17.39 -8.73
CA SER A 151 25.15 17.62 -10.18
C SER A 151 25.31 16.33 -10.97
N ILE A 152 24.90 16.38 -12.25
CA ILE A 152 25.19 15.32 -13.21
C ILE A 152 26.57 15.58 -13.80
N GLN A 153 27.47 14.64 -13.55
CA GLN A 153 28.81 14.61 -14.10
C GLN A 153 28.80 13.82 -15.40
N ASN A 154 29.27 14.44 -16.47
CA ASN A 154 29.45 13.79 -17.75
C ASN A 154 30.93 13.46 -17.93
N VAL A 155 31.25 12.18 -18.02
CA VAL A 155 32.61 11.67 -18.23
C VAL A 155 32.71 11.07 -19.60
N PHE A 156 33.63 11.62 -20.38
CA PHE A 156 33.99 11.08 -21.68
C PHE A 156 35.38 10.46 -21.58
N ILE A 157 35.45 9.13 -21.74
CA ILE A 157 36.70 8.39 -21.81
C ILE A 157 37.12 8.35 -23.27
N ARG A 158 38.25 8.97 -23.62
CA ARG A 158 38.82 8.92 -24.96
C ARG A 158 40.04 8.02 -24.96
N PHE A 159 40.02 6.98 -25.77
CA PHE A 159 41.20 6.19 -26.07
C PHE A 159 41.89 6.79 -27.30
N GLN A 160 43.21 6.87 -27.28
CA GLN A 160 43.99 7.21 -28.47
C GLN A 160 43.64 6.22 -29.60
N ASP A 161 43.16 6.75 -30.73
CA ASP A 161 42.76 6.00 -31.94
C ASP A 161 41.45 5.17 -31.89
N TYR A 162 40.68 5.22 -30.80
CA TYR A 162 39.36 4.55 -30.73
C TYR A 162 38.21 5.53 -30.44
N GLN A 163 36.98 5.11 -30.73
CA GLN A 163 35.78 5.85 -30.34
C GLN A 163 35.72 5.94 -28.81
N GLY A 164 35.67 7.17 -28.31
CA GLY A 164 35.48 7.42 -26.89
C GLY A 164 34.10 7.01 -26.39
N PHE A 165 34.01 6.71 -25.11
CA PHE A 165 32.76 6.34 -24.44
C PHE A 165 32.32 7.49 -23.53
N ASN A 166 31.06 7.89 -23.66
CA ASN A 166 30.46 8.90 -22.78
C ASN A 166 29.52 8.22 -21.77
N PHE A 167 29.66 8.56 -20.50
CA PHE A 167 28.69 8.19 -19.49
C PHE A 167 28.40 9.36 -18.55
N GLN A 168 27.24 9.29 -17.92
CA GLN A 168 26.81 10.27 -16.94
C GLN A 168 26.59 9.59 -15.60
N TYR A 169 27.02 10.25 -14.53
CA TYR A 169 26.72 9.83 -13.17
C TYR A 169 26.34 11.03 -12.32
N GLN A 170 25.65 10.78 -11.21
CA GLN A 170 25.21 11.84 -10.31
C GLN A 170 26.19 11.92 -9.14
N PHE A 171 26.68 13.13 -8.84
CA PHE A 171 27.65 13.36 -7.78
C PHE A 171 27.08 14.32 -6.74
N ILE A 172 27.20 13.96 -5.46
CA ILE A 172 26.90 14.86 -4.35
C ILE A 172 28.09 15.76 -4.15
N CYS A 173 27.85 17.07 -4.26
CA CYS A 173 28.92 18.05 -4.23
C CYS A 173 29.11 18.68 -2.84
N ASP A 174 28.09 18.61 -2.00
CA ASP A 174 28.07 19.13 -0.64
C ASP A 174 27.88 17.97 0.34
N SER A 175 28.75 17.84 1.34
CA SER A 175 28.64 16.81 2.37
C SER A 175 27.37 16.95 3.23
N GLN A 176 26.78 18.15 3.27
CA GLN A 176 25.51 18.46 3.92
C GLN A 176 24.31 18.32 2.98
N TYR A 177 24.47 17.72 1.80
CA TYR A 177 23.38 17.53 0.85
C TYR A 177 22.24 16.69 1.43
N HIS A 178 21.08 17.33 1.52
CA HIS A 178 19.78 16.75 1.83
C HIS A 178 18.85 16.99 0.63
N PRO A 179 18.61 15.98 -0.22
CA PRO A 179 17.81 16.15 -1.42
C PRO A 179 16.47 16.81 -1.10
N LYS A 180 16.15 17.90 -1.81
CA LYS A 180 14.79 18.47 -1.75
C LYS A 180 13.82 17.36 -2.11
N ARG A 181 12.87 17.10 -1.21
CA ARG A 181 11.95 15.95 -1.29
C ARG A 181 10.71 16.24 -2.12
N PHE A 182 10.38 17.51 -2.29
CA PHE A 182 9.17 17.96 -2.93
C PHE A 182 9.37 18.21 -4.42
N ASP A 183 8.48 17.64 -5.22
CA ASP A 183 8.27 17.98 -6.63
C ASP A 183 6.76 17.93 -6.91
N TRP A 184 6.30 18.71 -7.89
CA TRP A 184 4.89 18.76 -8.29
C TRP A 184 4.33 17.40 -8.72
N SER A 185 5.20 16.49 -9.17
CA SER A 185 4.87 15.10 -9.48
C SER A 185 4.22 14.37 -8.30
N ASN A 186 4.63 14.66 -7.05
CA ASN A 186 4.03 14.07 -5.87
C ASN A 186 2.57 14.50 -5.71
N ILE A 187 2.23 15.76 -6.01
CA ILE A 187 0.86 16.26 -5.91
C ILE A 187 -0.02 15.59 -6.98
N ILE A 188 0.48 15.46 -8.21
CA ILE A 188 -0.25 14.77 -9.29
C ILE A 188 -0.52 13.33 -8.90
N LEU A 189 0.51 12.62 -8.42
CA LEU A 189 0.42 11.23 -8.00
C LEU A 189 -0.59 11.05 -6.85
N ILE A 190 -0.46 11.85 -5.79
CA ILE A 190 -1.38 11.86 -4.64
C ILE A 190 -2.82 12.13 -5.06
N THR A 191 -3.04 13.10 -5.94
CA THR A 191 -4.38 13.47 -6.42
C THR A 191 -4.99 12.34 -7.24
N PHE A 192 -4.22 11.81 -8.20
CA PHE A 192 -4.63 10.68 -9.03
C PHE A 192 -4.97 9.46 -8.19
N ASP A 193 -4.07 9.08 -7.28
CA ASP A 193 -4.26 7.91 -6.43
C ASP A 193 -5.44 8.06 -5.47
N SER A 194 -5.67 9.27 -4.92
CA SER A 194 -6.84 9.54 -4.09
C SER A 194 -8.15 9.35 -4.85
N ILE A 195 -8.21 9.83 -6.11
CA ILE A 195 -9.36 9.64 -7.01
C ILE A 195 -9.55 8.16 -7.34
N VAL A 196 -8.46 7.44 -7.61
CA VAL A 196 -8.52 6.01 -7.89
C VAL A 196 -9.03 5.24 -6.67
N ILE A 197 -8.54 5.51 -5.46
CA ILE A 197 -8.98 4.82 -4.24
C ILE A 197 -10.47 5.02 -4.01
N ILE A 198 -11.00 6.25 -4.12
CA ILE A 198 -12.43 6.49 -3.89
C ILE A 198 -13.26 5.72 -4.92
N ILE A 199 -12.88 5.76 -6.21
CA ILE A 199 -13.54 4.97 -7.25
C ILE A 199 -13.50 3.48 -6.89
N LEU A 200 -12.35 2.93 -6.50
CA LEU A 200 -12.22 1.51 -6.15
C LEU A 200 -13.01 1.14 -4.88
N ALA A 201 -13.06 2.02 -3.88
CA ALA A 201 -13.80 1.82 -2.63
C ALA A 201 -15.32 1.84 -2.84
N THR A 202 -15.82 2.58 -3.84
CA THR A 202 -17.26 2.56 -4.19
C THR A 202 -17.71 1.17 -4.69
N PHE A 203 -16.82 0.42 -5.34
CA PHE A 203 -17.12 -0.91 -5.87
C PHE A 203 -16.99 -2.04 -4.83
N GLY A 204 -17.74 -1.99 -3.73
CA GLY A 204 -17.60 -2.96 -2.62
C GLY A 204 -18.14 -4.38 -2.85
N LYS A 205 -18.92 -4.62 -3.91
CA LYS A 205 -19.51 -5.94 -4.23
C LYS A 205 -18.56 -6.76 -5.12
N ILE A 206 -18.35 -8.02 -4.76
CA ILE A 206 -17.54 -9.00 -5.50
C ILE A 206 -18.48 -9.77 -6.46
N TYR A 207 -18.27 -9.62 -7.77
CA TYR A 207 -19.10 -10.26 -8.81
C TYR A 207 -18.46 -11.53 -9.42
N SER A 208 -17.16 -11.70 -9.23
CA SER A 208 -16.37 -12.82 -9.76
C SER A 208 -16.69 -14.12 -9.02
N PHE A 209 -16.69 -14.08 -7.68
CA PHE A 209 -16.88 -15.23 -6.82
C PHE A 209 -18.32 -15.33 -6.27
N ARG A 210 -19.11 -16.26 -6.82
CA ARG A 210 -20.36 -16.72 -6.20
C ARG A 210 -20.10 -18.10 -5.60
N VAL A 211 -20.10 -18.19 -4.27
CA VAL A 211 -19.81 -19.44 -3.56
C VAL A 211 -21.12 -19.99 -3.01
N ALA A 212 -21.43 -21.23 -3.34
CA ALA A 212 -22.56 -21.93 -2.74
C ALA A 212 -22.17 -22.35 -1.32
N PHE A 213 -22.47 -21.55 -0.30
CA PHE A 213 -22.40 -22.03 1.08
C PHE A 213 -23.64 -22.88 1.37
N VAL A 214 -23.61 -24.12 0.87
CA VAL A 214 -24.64 -25.10 1.19
C VAL A 214 -24.22 -25.79 2.49
N THR A 215 -24.74 -25.32 3.62
CA THR A 215 -24.59 -26.05 4.88
C THR A 215 -25.16 -27.48 4.72
N PRO A 216 -24.61 -28.50 5.40
CA PRO A 216 -25.11 -29.87 5.28
C PRO A 216 -26.62 -29.99 5.51
N ALA A 217 -27.17 -29.17 6.41
CA ALA A 217 -28.61 -29.08 6.68
C ALA A 217 -29.40 -28.50 5.50
N LYS A 218 -28.97 -27.36 4.93
CA LYS A 218 -29.60 -26.79 3.72
C LYS A 218 -29.47 -27.72 2.51
N ARG A 219 -28.39 -28.49 2.40
CA ARG A 219 -28.22 -29.48 1.33
C ARG A 219 -29.33 -30.52 1.33
N ARG A 220 -29.71 -31.02 2.50
CA ARG A 220 -30.80 -31.97 2.66
C ARG A 220 -32.15 -31.35 2.33
N GLN A 221 -32.39 -30.09 2.74
CA GLN A 221 -33.60 -29.36 2.36
C GLN A 221 -33.70 -29.13 0.85
N PHE A 222 -32.61 -28.69 0.20
CA PHE A 222 -32.60 -28.50 -1.26
C PHE A 222 -32.81 -29.80 -2.02
N GLN A 223 -32.24 -30.91 -1.53
CA GLN A 223 -32.50 -32.24 -2.09
C GLN A 223 -33.96 -32.67 -1.91
N GLN A 224 -34.58 -32.39 -0.76
CA GLN A 224 -35.98 -32.72 -0.51
C GLN A 224 -36.96 -31.85 -1.30
N GLN A 225 -36.63 -30.57 -1.52
CA GLN A 225 -37.51 -29.63 -2.21
C GLN A 225 -37.28 -29.57 -3.73
N ASN A 226 -36.36 -30.37 -4.26
CA ASN A 226 -36.04 -30.42 -5.70
C ASN A 226 -35.72 -29.04 -6.30
N ILE A 227 -35.17 -28.12 -5.48
CA ILE A 227 -34.85 -26.76 -5.90
C ILE A 227 -33.56 -26.81 -6.72
N GLN A 228 -33.71 -26.72 -8.04
CA GLN A 228 -32.58 -26.71 -8.97
C GLN A 228 -31.81 -25.37 -8.96
N ASN A 229 -32.45 -24.29 -8.49
CA ASN A 229 -31.85 -22.95 -8.44
C ASN A 229 -31.56 -22.55 -7.00
N VAL A 230 -30.43 -23.02 -6.47
CA VAL A 230 -29.91 -22.50 -5.20
C VAL A 230 -29.31 -21.13 -5.46
N ASP A 231 -29.90 -20.09 -4.88
CA ASP A 231 -29.33 -18.75 -4.92
C ASP A 231 -27.97 -18.76 -4.22
N LEU A 232 -26.92 -18.63 -5.04
CA LEU A 232 -25.54 -18.57 -4.61
C LEU A 232 -25.31 -17.22 -3.93
N SER A 233 -25.03 -17.23 -2.63
CA SER A 233 -24.59 -16.01 -1.95
C SER A 233 -23.23 -15.56 -2.53
N PRO A 234 -23.06 -14.26 -2.84
CA PRO A 234 -21.78 -13.76 -3.29
C PRO A 234 -20.75 -13.90 -2.18
N PHE A 235 -19.52 -14.27 -2.54
CA PHE A 235 -18.40 -14.25 -1.59
C PHE A 235 -18.24 -12.83 -1.04
N GLN A 236 -18.18 -12.72 0.28
CA GLN A 236 -18.21 -11.41 0.93
C GLN A 236 -16.82 -10.81 1.13
N GLY A 237 -15.75 -11.57 0.93
CA GLY A 237 -14.38 -11.14 1.23
C GLY A 237 -13.86 -11.71 2.55
N PHE A 238 -12.60 -11.43 2.82
CA PHE A 238 -11.90 -11.73 4.06
C PHE A 238 -12.03 -10.57 5.03
N TYR A 239 -12.34 -10.88 6.27
CA TYR A 239 -12.43 -9.87 7.31
C TYR A 239 -11.06 -9.51 7.88
N LEU A 240 -10.82 -8.20 8.03
CA LEU A 240 -9.61 -7.67 8.62
C LEU A 240 -9.83 -7.43 10.13
N TYR A 241 -9.08 -8.17 10.93
CA TYR A 241 -9.04 -8.06 12.38
C TYR A 241 -7.59 -8.06 12.88
N TRP A 242 -7.42 -8.12 14.19
CA TRP A 242 -6.11 -8.16 14.85
C TRP A 242 -5.16 -9.26 14.34
N PRO A 243 -5.58 -10.53 14.12
CA PRO A 243 -4.66 -11.58 13.65
C PRO A 243 -4.05 -11.28 12.27
N GLN A 244 -4.82 -10.65 11.37
CA GLN A 244 -4.34 -10.25 10.05
C GLN A 244 -3.32 -9.11 10.16
N ALA A 245 -3.53 -8.16 11.09
CA ALA A 245 -2.54 -7.11 11.37
C ALA A 245 -1.22 -7.72 11.89
N LEU A 246 -1.29 -8.65 12.84
CA LEU A 246 -0.11 -9.36 13.33
C LEU A 246 0.62 -10.12 12.22
N GLY A 247 -0.13 -10.84 11.37
CA GLY A 247 0.43 -11.55 10.23
C GLY A 247 1.13 -10.62 9.24
N TYR A 248 0.52 -9.48 8.91
CA TYR A 248 1.12 -8.46 8.05
C TYR A 248 2.41 -7.89 8.66
N MET A 249 2.38 -7.49 9.94
CA MET A 249 3.55 -6.94 10.62
C MET A 249 4.70 -7.95 10.72
N GLY A 250 4.39 -9.20 11.06
CA GLY A 250 5.38 -10.29 11.10
C GLY A 250 6.02 -10.52 9.73
N PHE A 251 5.21 -10.56 8.66
CA PHE A 251 5.70 -10.68 7.30
C PHE A 251 6.59 -9.50 6.90
N LEU A 252 6.18 -8.27 7.22
CA LEU A 252 6.94 -7.05 6.90
C LEU A 252 8.29 -7.02 7.63
N LEU A 253 8.32 -7.35 8.92
CA LEU A 253 9.57 -7.42 9.68
C LEU A 253 10.50 -8.53 9.16
N ILE A 254 9.97 -9.72 8.87
CA ILE A 254 10.76 -10.81 8.28
C ILE A 254 11.32 -10.39 6.92
N ALA A 255 10.50 -9.77 6.07
CA ALA A 255 10.94 -9.28 4.76
C ALA A 255 12.04 -8.21 4.90
N LEU A 256 11.90 -7.29 5.84
CA LEU A 256 12.90 -6.26 6.15
C LEU A 256 14.23 -6.89 6.57
N PHE A 257 14.24 -7.72 7.60
CA PHE A 257 15.47 -8.34 8.10
C PHE A 257 16.12 -9.26 7.05
N THR A 258 15.31 -10.02 6.31
CA THR A 258 15.81 -10.89 5.24
C THR A 258 16.43 -10.06 4.10
N SER A 259 15.81 -8.93 3.74
CA SER A 259 16.35 -8.00 2.75
C SER A 259 17.68 -7.39 3.19
N MET A 260 17.83 -7.08 4.48
CA MET A 260 19.07 -6.51 5.01
C MET A 260 20.20 -7.55 5.04
N ILE A 261 19.89 -8.81 5.38
CA ILE A 261 20.89 -9.88 5.54
C ILE A 261 21.28 -10.52 4.19
N TYR A 262 20.32 -10.77 3.30
CA TYR A 262 20.50 -11.61 2.10
C TYR A 262 20.31 -10.87 0.77
N GLN A 263 20.39 -9.53 0.78
CA GLN A 263 20.23 -8.57 -0.34
C GLN A 263 19.87 -9.21 -1.69
N ASP A 264 20.86 -9.74 -2.44
CA ASP A 264 20.67 -10.26 -3.81
C ASP A 264 19.73 -11.48 -3.92
N LYS A 265 19.74 -12.38 -2.94
CA LYS A 265 18.90 -13.60 -2.97
C LYS A 265 17.45 -13.27 -2.60
N ALA A 266 17.27 -12.42 -1.59
CA ALA A 266 15.96 -11.99 -1.13
C ALA A 266 15.21 -11.23 -2.23
N GLU A 267 15.91 -10.33 -2.94
CA GLU A 267 15.35 -9.55 -4.04
C GLU A 267 14.74 -10.44 -5.14
N LYS A 268 15.44 -11.50 -5.57
CA LYS A 268 14.94 -12.42 -6.60
C LYS A 268 13.67 -13.15 -6.17
N ILE A 269 13.64 -13.66 -4.94
CA ILE A 269 12.48 -14.39 -4.40
C ILE A 269 11.28 -13.46 -4.29
N ILE A 270 11.48 -12.25 -3.75
CA ILE A 270 10.41 -11.27 -3.56
C ILE A 270 9.85 -10.82 -4.92
N LYS A 271 10.70 -10.60 -5.93
CA LYS A 271 10.25 -10.27 -7.30
C LYS A 271 9.36 -11.36 -7.91
N ILE A 272 9.75 -12.63 -7.80
CA ILE A 272 8.94 -13.76 -8.31
C ILE A 272 7.58 -13.80 -7.60
N PHE A 273 7.58 -13.66 -6.28
CA PHE A 273 6.35 -13.63 -5.49
C PHE A 273 5.43 -12.46 -5.89
N ILE A 274 5.99 -11.27 -6.09
CA ILE A 274 5.22 -10.10 -6.52
C ILE A 274 4.65 -10.31 -7.92
N TYR A 275 5.39 -10.87 -8.88
CA TYR A 275 4.86 -11.15 -10.21
C TYR A 275 3.68 -12.13 -10.17
N PHE A 276 3.75 -13.13 -9.28
CA PHE A 276 2.63 -14.04 -9.05
C PHE A 276 1.41 -13.31 -8.48
N ILE A 277 1.59 -12.45 -7.46
CA ILE A 277 0.52 -11.60 -6.93
C ILE A 277 -0.07 -10.70 -8.01
N CYS A 278 0.76 -10.08 -8.85
CA CYS A 278 0.32 -9.20 -9.94
C CYS A 278 -0.54 -9.93 -10.96
N GLY A 279 -0.15 -11.14 -11.36
CA GLY A 279 -0.95 -11.97 -12.27
C GLY A 279 -2.31 -12.34 -11.69
N LEU A 280 -2.34 -12.78 -10.42
CA LEU A 280 -3.58 -13.14 -9.72
C LEU A 280 -4.51 -11.95 -9.51
N THR A 281 -3.98 -10.83 -9.04
CA THR A 281 -4.75 -9.61 -8.79
C THR A 281 -5.23 -8.96 -10.07
N SER A 282 -4.42 -8.94 -11.14
CA SER A 282 -4.87 -8.43 -12.44
C SER A 282 -5.97 -9.30 -13.04
N PHE A 283 -5.85 -10.63 -12.94
CA PHE A 283 -6.91 -11.55 -13.35
C PHE A 283 -8.21 -11.27 -12.57
N HIS A 284 -8.12 -11.18 -11.23
CA HIS A 284 -9.28 -10.90 -10.39
C HIS A 284 -9.90 -9.53 -10.72
N PHE A 285 -9.09 -8.48 -10.87
CA PHE A 285 -9.53 -7.12 -11.17
C PHE A 285 -10.28 -7.04 -12.49
N PHE A 286 -9.74 -7.61 -13.58
CA PHE A 286 -10.43 -7.62 -14.86
C PHE A 286 -11.71 -8.47 -14.84
N ASN A 287 -11.71 -9.60 -14.12
CA ASN A 287 -12.91 -10.42 -13.98
C ASN A 287 -14.01 -9.67 -13.23
N GLU A 288 -13.65 -8.86 -12.25
CA GLU A 288 -14.55 -7.96 -11.56
C GLU A 288 -15.11 -6.86 -12.49
N ILE A 289 -14.27 -6.22 -13.30
CA ILE A 289 -14.71 -5.22 -14.29
C ILE A 289 -15.71 -5.84 -15.27
N PHE A 290 -15.39 -6.97 -15.89
CA PHE A 290 -16.32 -7.66 -16.78
C PHE A 290 -17.57 -8.18 -16.05
N GLY A 291 -17.45 -8.48 -14.76
CA GLY A 291 -18.57 -8.84 -13.89
C GLY A 291 -19.60 -7.72 -13.75
N ILE A 292 -19.16 -6.46 -13.69
CA ILE A 292 -20.04 -5.27 -13.65
C ILE A 292 -20.84 -5.16 -14.95
N PHE A 293 -20.18 -5.34 -16.09
CA PHE A 293 -20.82 -5.24 -17.41
C PHE A 293 -21.62 -6.47 -17.83
N ARG A 294 -21.74 -7.49 -16.98
CA ARG A 294 -22.43 -8.74 -17.31
C ARG A 294 -23.89 -8.54 -17.72
N ASN A 295 -24.58 -7.58 -17.12
CA ASN A 295 -25.99 -7.31 -17.45
C ASN A 295 -26.12 -6.58 -18.79
N THR A 296 -25.10 -5.80 -19.19
CA THR A 296 -25.05 -5.10 -20.47
C THR A 296 -24.67 -6.04 -21.61
N PHE A 297 -23.73 -6.96 -21.36
CA PHE A 297 -23.22 -7.92 -22.34
C PHE A 297 -23.50 -9.36 -21.88
N THR A 298 -24.65 -9.90 -22.26
CA THR A 298 -25.11 -11.23 -21.83
C THR A 298 -24.15 -12.36 -22.21
N PHE A 299 -23.42 -12.24 -23.33
CA PHE A 299 -22.42 -13.22 -23.75
C PHE A 299 -21.30 -13.40 -22.72
N LEU A 300 -20.98 -12.39 -21.89
CA LEU A 300 -19.98 -12.51 -20.82
C LEU A 300 -20.35 -13.55 -19.75
N ALA A 301 -21.65 -13.90 -19.64
CA ALA A 301 -22.16 -14.90 -18.71
C ALA A 301 -22.16 -16.33 -19.29
N GLU A 302 -21.99 -16.47 -20.62
CA GLU A 302 -21.99 -17.77 -21.29
C GLU A 302 -20.78 -18.61 -20.87
N LYS A 303 -21.01 -19.93 -20.76
CA LYS A 303 -20.00 -20.90 -20.36
C LYS A 303 -19.47 -21.65 -21.57
N ILE A 304 -18.15 -21.71 -21.69
CA ILE A 304 -17.42 -22.52 -22.66
C ILE A 304 -16.47 -23.42 -21.87
N PHE A 305 -16.55 -24.74 -22.04
CA PHE A 305 -15.69 -25.72 -21.34
C PHE A 305 -15.49 -25.44 -19.83
N CYS A 306 -16.60 -25.19 -19.12
CA CYS A 306 -16.69 -24.90 -17.68
C CYS A 306 -16.34 -23.47 -17.24
N LEU A 307 -15.59 -22.69 -18.02
CA LEU A 307 -15.24 -21.31 -17.71
C LEU A 307 -16.20 -20.32 -18.38
N LYS A 308 -16.41 -19.14 -17.79
CA LYS A 308 -17.20 -18.09 -18.44
C LYS A 308 -16.33 -17.35 -19.45
N ILE A 309 -16.92 -16.79 -20.51
CA ILE A 309 -16.17 -15.99 -21.50
C ILE A 309 -15.38 -14.86 -20.82
N ARG A 310 -15.94 -14.21 -19.80
CA ARG A 310 -15.24 -13.18 -19.02
C ARG A 310 -13.96 -13.69 -18.34
N ASP A 311 -13.91 -14.96 -17.92
CA ASP A 311 -12.74 -15.52 -17.24
C ASP A 311 -11.59 -15.65 -18.25
N TYR A 312 -11.88 -16.09 -19.48
CA TYR A 312 -10.90 -16.13 -20.58
C TYR A 312 -10.39 -14.74 -20.95
N LEU A 313 -11.29 -13.76 -21.12
CA LEU A 313 -10.89 -12.37 -21.42
C LEU A 313 -10.00 -11.79 -20.31
N SER A 314 -10.31 -12.08 -19.05
CA SER A 314 -9.52 -11.64 -17.89
C SER A 314 -8.13 -12.28 -17.86
N ILE A 315 -8.01 -13.57 -18.21
CA ILE A 315 -6.72 -14.26 -18.34
C ILE A 315 -5.90 -13.61 -19.45
N VAL A 316 -6.47 -13.44 -20.64
CA VAL A 316 -5.77 -12.85 -21.79
C VAL A 316 -5.27 -11.43 -21.46
N LEU A 317 -6.13 -10.59 -20.87
CA LEU A 317 -5.76 -9.21 -20.53
C LEU A 317 -4.73 -9.14 -19.40
N SER A 318 -4.84 -9.99 -18.38
CA SER A 318 -3.86 -10.09 -17.29
C SER A 318 -2.49 -10.56 -17.80
N THR A 319 -2.47 -11.60 -18.64
CA THR A 319 -1.23 -12.10 -19.28
C THR A 319 -0.62 -11.06 -20.21
N LEU A 320 -1.43 -10.37 -21.01
CA LEU A 320 -0.96 -9.27 -21.87
C LEU A 320 -0.34 -8.14 -21.03
N LEU A 321 -0.99 -7.74 -19.93
CA LEU A 321 -0.50 -6.68 -19.06
C LEU A 321 0.85 -7.06 -18.42
N MET A 322 0.97 -8.29 -17.91
CA MET A 322 2.24 -8.81 -17.37
C MET A 322 3.32 -8.95 -18.45
N PHE A 323 2.96 -9.36 -19.66
CA PHE A 323 3.88 -9.43 -20.79
C PHE A 323 4.41 -8.04 -21.15
N LEU A 324 3.54 -7.03 -21.27
CA LEU A 324 3.94 -5.64 -21.53
C LEU A 324 4.86 -5.10 -20.43
N TYR A 325 4.58 -5.43 -19.17
CA TYR A 325 5.43 -5.03 -18.04
C TYR A 325 6.85 -5.62 -18.16
N LEU A 326 6.97 -6.90 -18.50
CA LEU A 326 8.27 -7.57 -18.60
C LEU A 326 9.02 -7.24 -19.90
N TYR A 327 8.31 -7.11 -21.02
CA TYR A 327 8.89 -6.86 -22.35
C TYR A 327 9.50 -5.46 -22.47
N PHE A 328 8.82 -4.44 -21.94
CA PHE A 328 9.28 -3.04 -22.02
C PHE A 328 10.17 -2.61 -20.84
N GLU A 329 10.82 -3.56 -20.17
CA GLU A 329 11.71 -3.28 -19.02
C GLU A 329 11.04 -2.47 -17.90
N GLN A 330 9.81 -2.83 -17.52
CA GLN A 330 9.07 -2.26 -16.39
C GLN A 330 8.69 -0.77 -16.55
N PRO A 331 7.96 -0.39 -17.62
CA PRO A 331 7.57 1.00 -17.80
C PRO A 331 6.63 1.46 -16.68
N TRP A 332 6.85 2.69 -16.18
CA TRP A 332 6.16 3.24 -15.02
C TRP A 332 4.62 3.21 -15.16
N PHE A 333 4.08 3.48 -16.35
CA PHE A 333 2.64 3.50 -16.57
C PHE A 333 2.00 2.10 -16.51
N VAL A 334 2.69 1.05 -16.96
CA VAL A 334 2.22 -0.33 -16.80
C VAL A 334 2.34 -0.76 -15.35
N SER A 335 3.41 -0.34 -14.66
CA SER A 335 3.55 -0.55 -13.21
C SER A 335 2.39 0.06 -12.43
N ASN A 336 1.96 1.28 -12.78
CA ASN A 336 0.80 1.93 -12.17
C ASN A 336 -0.50 1.18 -12.47
N LEU A 337 -0.69 0.69 -13.71
CA LEU A 337 -1.89 -0.07 -14.05
C LEU A 337 -1.97 -1.39 -13.25
N LEU A 338 -0.85 -2.10 -13.10
CA LEU A 338 -0.75 -3.27 -12.21
C LEU A 338 -1.00 -2.89 -10.75
N SER A 339 -0.50 -1.74 -10.31
CA SER A 339 -0.71 -1.21 -8.96
C SER A 339 -2.20 -0.99 -8.68
N ILE A 340 -2.93 -0.43 -9.65
CA ILE A 340 -4.39 -0.25 -9.59
C ILE A 340 -5.10 -1.60 -9.54
N CYS A 341 -4.66 -2.60 -10.31
CA CYS A 341 -5.21 -3.95 -10.26
C CYS A 341 -5.06 -4.60 -8.87
N ILE A 342 -3.89 -4.44 -8.26
CA ILE A 342 -3.61 -4.91 -6.89
C ILE A 342 -4.51 -4.18 -5.90
N LEU A 343 -4.50 -2.85 -5.92
CA LEU A 343 -5.28 -2.01 -5.03
C LEU A 343 -6.78 -2.35 -5.11
N GLY A 344 -7.33 -2.39 -6.33
CA GLY A 344 -8.75 -2.69 -6.57
C GLY A 344 -9.15 -4.10 -6.15
N SER A 345 -8.27 -5.08 -6.39
CA SER A 345 -8.49 -6.45 -5.93
C SER A 345 -8.47 -6.56 -4.41
N MET A 346 -7.47 -5.95 -3.77
CA MET A 346 -7.29 -6.05 -2.33
C MET A 346 -8.38 -5.30 -1.57
N ILE A 347 -8.76 -4.08 -1.98
CA ILE A 347 -9.88 -3.31 -1.37
C ILE A 347 -11.19 -4.09 -1.45
N LYS A 348 -11.42 -4.82 -2.54
CA LYS A 348 -12.62 -5.67 -2.68
C LYS A 348 -12.55 -6.92 -1.81
N LEU A 349 -11.40 -7.61 -1.82
CA LEU A 349 -11.23 -8.88 -1.12
C LEU A 349 -11.19 -8.70 0.40
N PHE A 350 -10.60 -7.63 0.92
CA PHE A 350 -10.44 -7.43 2.34
C PHE A 350 -11.40 -6.37 2.88
N LYS A 351 -12.14 -6.71 3.94
CA LYS A 351 -13.20 -5.85 4.48
C LYS A 351 -13.06 -5.63 5.97
N ILE A 352 -13.25 -4.37 6.35
CA ILE A 352 -13.46 -3.95 7.73
C ILE A 352 -14.96 -3.90 7.99
N THR A 353 -15.41 -4.55 9.07
CA THR A 353 -16.83 -4.68 9.42
C THR A 353 -17.30 -3.60 10.41
N SER A 354 -16.40 -3.10 11.25
CA SER A 354 -16.70 -2.08 12.26
C SER A 354 -15.51 -1.14 12.48
N LEU A 355 -15.76 0.05 13.01
CA LEU A 355 -14.70 0.97 13.40
C LEU A 355 -13.82 0.35 14.52
N LYS A 356 -14.38 -0.44 15.44
CA LYS A 356 -13.58 -1.19 16.43
C LYS A 356 -12.54 -2.08 15.76
N HIS A 357 -12.94 -2.84 14.74
CA HIS A 357 -12.02 -3.70 14.00
C HIS A 357 -11.02 -2.91 13.15
N SER A 358 -11.42 -1.76 12.62
CA SER A 358 -10.53 -0.82 11.97
C SER A 358 -9.39 -0.38 12.89
N LEU A 359 -9.72 0.01 14.13
CA LEU A 359 -8.73 0.46 15.12
C LEU A 359 -7.79 -0.68 15.53
N GLN A 360 -8.34 -1.88 15.75
CA GLN A 360 -7.55 -3.08 16.06
C GLN A 360 -6.59 -3.45 14.91
N PHE A 361 -6.97 -3.18 13.66
CA PHE A 361 -6.12 -3.46 12.51
C PHE A 361 -5.05 -2.37 12.29
N PHE A 362 -5.44 -1.09 12.34
CA PHE A 362 -4.57 0.02 11.98
C PHE A 362 -3.57 0.45 13.06
N ILE A 363 -3.95 0.44 14.35
CA ILE A 363 -3.06 0.90 15.43
C ILE A 363 -1.73 0.13 15.45
N PRO A 364 -1.71 -1.21 15.38
CA PRO A 364 -0.46 -1.97 15.39
C PRO A 364 0.39 -1.69 14.16
N ILE A 365 -0.25 -1.61 12.99
CA ILE A 365 0.42 -1.33 11.72
C ILE A 365 1.10 0.05 11.80
N MET A 366 0.41 1.08 12.30
CA MET A 366 1.01 2.40 12.50
C MET A 366 2.20 2.37 13.47
N ILE A 367 2.12 1.60 14.57
CA ILE A 367 3.24 1.46 15.52
C ILE A 367 4.46 0.84 14.82
N VAL A 368 4.26 -0.21 14.03
CA VAL A 368 5.35 -0.86 13.27
C VAL A 368 5.89 0.05 12.18
N ASP A 369 5.03 0.77 11.45
CA ASP A 369 5.47 1.74 10.44
C ASP A 369 6.33 2.86 11.07
N ILE A 370 5.92 3.39 12.24
CA ILE A 370 6.68 4.38 13.01
C ILE A 370 8.04 3.80 13.40
N PHE A 371 8.04 2.61 14.00
CA PHE A 371 9.27 1.95 14.44
C PHE A 371 10.21 1.68 13.26
N SER A 372 9.71 1.13 12.16
CA SER A 372 10.48 0.87 10.94
C SER A 372 11.02 2.14 10.31
N SER A 373 10.26 3.24 10.32
CA SER A 373 10.74 4.53 9.82
C SER A 373 11.86 5.10 10.69
N ILE A 374 11.72 5.05 12.03
CA ILE A 374 12.77 5.47 12.97
C ILE A 374 14.03 4.60 12.81
N TYR A 375 13.87 3.28 12.85
CA TYR A 375 14.98 2.34 12.74
C TYR A 375 15.75 2.51 11.43
N LEU A 376 15.04 2.63 10.29
CA LEU A 376 15.70 2.86 9.01
C LEU A 376 16.32 4.25 8.91
N SER A 377 15.70 5.31 9.42
CA SER A 377 16.31 6.64 9.40
C SER A 377 17.65 6.70 10.14
N GLN A 378 17.84 5.86 11.17
CA GLN A 378 19.07 5.76 11.94
C GLN A 378 20.13 4.87 11.26
N THR A 379 19.70 3.79 10.61
CA THR A 379 20.61 2.80 10.00
C THR A 379 20.96 3.13 8.55
N VAL A 380 20.05 3.76 7.83
CA VAL A 380 20.13 4.01 6.40
C VAL A 380 19.76 5.48 6.17
N ARG A 381 20.68 6.29 5.61
CA ARG A 381 20.43 7.72 5.30
C ARG A 381 19.34 7.95 4.22
N TYR A 382 18.65 6.91 3.78
CA TYR A 382 17.57 6.96 2.79
C TYR A 382 16.22 6.83 3.51
N GLU A 383 15.18 7.43 2.93
CA GLU A 383 13.79 7.26 3.40
C GLU A 383 13.43 5.77 3.36
N TRP A 384 12.66 5.27 4.35
CA TRP A 384 12.18 3.88 4.41
C TRP A 384 11.64 3.43 3.06
N ASP A 385 10.79 4.31 2.56
CA ASP A 385 10.15 4.20 1.29
C ASP A 385 11.21 4.03 0.17
N SER A 386 12.24 4.89 0.11
CA SER A 386 13.25 4.87 -0.96
C SER A 386 14.13 3.61 -0.90
N VAL A 387 14.35 3.06 0.31
CA VAL A 387 15.04 1.79 0.52
C VAL A 387 14.20 0.65 -0.04
N ALA A 388 12.90 0.63 0.27
CA ALA A 388 11.98 -0.35 -0.28
C ALA A 388 11.96 -0.29 -1.81
N LEU A 389 11.89 0.90 -2.43
CA LEU A 389 11.93 1.01 -3.89
C LEU A 389 13.25 0.51 -4.49
N ARG A 390 14.39 0.82 -3.87
CA ARG A 390 15.71 0.39 -4.36
C ARG A 390 15.79 -1.13 -4.49
N TYR A 391 15.28 -1.86 -3.50
CA TYR A 391 15.28 -3.33 -3.51
C TYR A 391 14.05 -3.93 -4.19
N PHE A 392 12.95 -3.18 -4.26
CA PHE A 392 11.65 -3.64 -4.74
C PHE A 392 11.07 -2.71 -5.81
N ASN A 393 11.85 -2.40 -6.86
CA ASN A 393 11.31 -1.74 -8.07
C ASN A 393 10.31 -2.66 -8.76
N THR A 394 9.08 -2.60 -8.26
CA THR A 394 8.01 -3.55 -8.48
C THR A 394 6.70 -2.77 -8.54
N PRO A 395 5.64 -3.36 -9.11
CA PRO A 395 4.30 -2.75 -9.15
C PRO A 395 3.61 -2.75 -7.78
N LEU A 396 4.37 -2.69 -6.68
CA LEU A 396 3.91 -2.33 -5.34
C LEU A 396 4.05 -0.82 -5.05
N SER A 397 4.51 -0.06 -6.04
CA SER A 397 4.67 1.40 -5.99
C SER A 397 4.00 2.03 -7.21
N ALA A 398 3.16 3.03 -6.97
CA ALA A 398 2.70 3.92 -8.03
C ALA A 398 3.80 4.96 -8.27
N GLN A 399 4.12 5.25 -9.53
CA GLN A 399 5.26 6.05 -9.96
C GLN A 399 4.83 7.14 -10.95
N PHE A 400 5.41 8.33 -10.84
CA PHE A 400 5.25 9.42 -11.81
C PHE A 400 6.61 10.07 -12.07
N PRO A 401 7.02 10.33 -13.32
CA PRO A 401 8.32 10.92 -13.61
C PRO A 401 8.45 12.31 -12.98
N TYR A 402 9.59 12.61 -12.34
CA TYR A 402 9.80 13.95 -11.78
C TYR A 402 9.91 15.02 -12.87
N PHE A 403 9.35 16.21 -12.61
CA PHE A 403 9.55 17.37 -13.49
C PHE A 403 10.95 17.94 -13.37
N HIS A 404 11.52 17.90 -12.17
CA HIS A 404 12.89 18.32 -11.90
C HIS A 404 13.76 17.10 -11.64
N GLN A 405 15.01 17.14 -12.08
CA GLN A 405 15.95 16.08 -11.74
C GLN A 405 16.17 16.09 -10.22
N ILE A 406 16.01 14.93 -9.58
CA ILE A 406 16.31 14.71 -8.17
C ILE A 406 17.43 13.66 -8.07
N TYR A 407 18.37 13.88 -7.16
CA TYR A 407 19.49 12.98 -6.95
C TYR A 407 19.01 11.54 -6.68
N LYS A 408 19.52 10.59 -7.47
CA LYS A 408 19.22 9.16 -7.48
C LYS A 408 17.74 8.79 -7.64
N LYS A 409 16.88 9.73 -8.04
CA LYS A 409 15.45 9.46 -8.23
C LYS A 409 14.99 9.94 -9.61
N LYS A 410 14.38 9.03 -10.39
CA LYS A 410 13.76 9.34 -11.69
C LYS A 410 12.27 9.63 -11.59
N CYS A 411 11.60 8.98 -10.64
CA CYS A 411 10.15 9.08 -10.45
C CYS A 411 9.83 9.46 -9.00
N ALA A 412 8.85 10.35 -8.84
CA ALA A 412 8.00 10.40 -7.66
C ALA A 412 7.32 9.05 -7.53
N TRP A 413 7.13 8.61 -6.30
CA TRP A 413 6.48 7.34 -6.10
C TRP A 413 5.83 7.29 -4.72
N ILE A 414 4.79 6.47 -4.61
CA ILE A 414 4.06 6.23 -3.37
C ILE A 414 3.79 4.73 -3.25
N SER A 415 4.00 4.18 -2.05
CA SER A 415 3.70 2.78 -1.77
C SER A 415 2.20 2.53 -1.89
N ILE A 416 1.81 1.44 -2.56
CA ILE A 416 0.39 1.06 -2.65
C ILE A 416 -0.18 0.77 -1.27
N PHE A 417 0.61 0.30 -0.31
CA PHE A 417 0.12 0.03 1.06
C PHE A 417 -0.35 1.31 1.75
N ASN A 418 0.28 2.46 1.45
CA ASN A 418 -0.13 3.77 1.94
C ASN A 418 -1.50 4.19 1.39
N LEU A 419 -1.91 3.64 0.24
CA LEU A 419 -3.19 3.86 -0.42
C LEU A 419 -4.23 2.80 -0.04
N LEU A 420 -3.76 1.57 0.16
CA LEU A 420 -4.57 0.39 0.43
C LEU A 420 -5.30 0.50 1.77
N PHE A 421 -4.60 0.94 2.82
CA PHE A 421 -5.18 1.06 4.15
C PHE A 421 -6.30 2.12 4.23
N PRO A 422 -6.10 3.36 3.73
CA PRO A 422 -7.20 4.30 3.52
C PRO A 422 -8.34 3.70 2.68
N GLY A 423 -8.02 2.93 1.63
CA GLY A 423 -9.01 2.26 0.80
C GLY A 423 -9.88 1.26 1.56
N PHE A 424 -9.32 0.48 2.49
CA PHE A 424 -10.09 -0.42 3.35
C PHE A 424 -11.07 0.35 4.24
N PHE A 425 -10.65 1.48 4.79
CA PHE A 425 -11.51 2.32 5.62
C PHE A 425 -12.60 3.02 4.81
N LEU A 426 -12.27 3.59 3.64
CA LEU A 426 -13.24 4.17 2.71
C LEU A 426 -14.28 3.14 2.28
N GLY A 427 -13.85 1.91 1.98
CA GLY A 427 -14.77 0.82 1.65
C GLY A 427 -15.71 0.47 2.81
N TYR A 428 -15.25 0.55 4.05
CA TYR A 428 -16.11 0.38 5.24
C TYR A 428 -17.12 1.52 5.38
N VAL A 429 -16.65 2.76 5.26
CA VAL A 429 -17.49 3.94 5.38
C VAL A 429 -18.56 4.01 4.28
N ASN A 430 -18.20 3.74 3.02
CA ASN A 430 -19.14 3.62 1.91
C ASN A 430 -20.23 2.56 2.19
N ARG A 431 -19.89 1.41 2.80
CA ARG A 431 -20.90 0.42 3.19
C ARG A 431 -21.85 0.93 4.27
N PHE A 432 -21.33 1.69 5.24
CA PHE A 432 -22.15 2.32 6.27
C PHE A 432 -23.11 3.36 5.66
N ASP A 433 -22.60 4.18 4.75
CA ASP A 433 -23.37 5.19 4.02
C ASP A 433 -24.49 4.54 3.19
N ASN A 434 -24.21 3.45 2.47
CA ASN A 434 -25.23 2.69 1.74
C ASN A 434 -26.31 2.08 2.65
N HIS A 435 -25.96 1.68 3.89
CA HIS A 435 -26.96 1.22 4.89
C HIS A 435 -27.93 2.32 5.25
N LYS A 436 -27.40 3.52 5.44
CA LYS A 436 -28.14 4.72 5.86
C LYS A 436 -28.76 5.49 4.70
N GLN A 437 -28.49 5.08 3.46
CA GLN A 437 -28.86 5.80 2.24
C GLN A 437 -28.31 7.24 2.23
N THR A 438 -27.09 7.42 2.73
CA THR A 438 -26.36 8.70 2.73
C THR A 438 -25.02 8.55 2.01
N TYR A 439 -24.33 9.68 1.76
CA TYR A 439 -22.96 9.72 1.23
C TYR A 439 -22.03 10.59 2.11
N VAL A 440 -22.50 10.92 3.31
CA VAL A 440 -21.90 11.95 4.15
C VAL A 440 -20.56 11.47 4.70
N TYR A 441 -20.50 10.23 5.17
CA TYR A 441 -19.30 9.72 5.82
C TYR A 441 -18.20 9.45 4.81
N GLU A 442 -18.52 8.95 3.60
CA GLU A 442 -17.55 8.68 2.53
C GLU A 442 -16.88 9.98 2.07
N ILE A 443 -17.67 11.03 1.84
CA ILE A 443 -17.17 12.35 1.48
C ILE A 443 -16.25 12.90 2.59
N ILE A 444 -16.66 12.78 3.85
CA ILE A 444 -15.88 13.28 4.98
C ILE A 444 -14.59 12.48 5.18
N ALA A 445 -14.65 11.15 5.03
CA ALA A 445 -13.46 10.29 5.06
C ALA A 445 -12.50 10.66 3.92
N PHE A 446 -13.01 10.95 2.73
CA PHE A 446 -12.21 11.40 1.59
C PHE A 446 -11.52 12.74 1.86
N PHE A 447 -12.23 13.72 2.42
CA PHE A 447 -11.61 14.98 2.83
C PHE A 447 -10.59 14.78 3.96
N GLY A 448 -10.85 13.88 4.91
CA GLY A 448 -9.88 13.49 5.93
C GLY A 448 -8.60 12.87 5.34
N LEU A 449 -8.75 12.05 4.30
CA LEU A 449 -7.63 11.49 3.53
C LEU A 449 -6.82 12.58 2.84
N LEU A 450 -7.47 13.47 2.08
CA LEU A 450 -6.81 14.58 1.38
C LEU A 450 -6.09 15.50 2.36
N PHE A 451 -6.74 15.87 3.46
CA PHE A 451 -6.14 16.71 4.50
C PHE A 451 -4.93 16.03 5.14
N GLY A 452 -5.00 14.72 5.40
CA GLY A 452 -3.86 13.95 5.90
C GLY A 452 -2.70 13.84 4.91
N LEU A 453 -2.98 13.68 3.61
CA LEU A 453 -1.96 13.67 2.57
C LEU A 453 -1.29 15.04 2.44
N ILE A 454 -2.05 16.13 2.46
CA ILE A 454 -1.52 17.50 2.44
C ILE A 454 -0.64 17.74 3.67
N LEU A 455 -1.13 17.40 4.87
CA LEU A 455 -0.38 17.58 6.12
C LEU A 455 0.92 16.77 6.10
N TRP A 456 0.88 15.52 5.62
CA TRP A 456 2.07 14.70 5.45
C TRP A 456 3.08 15.34 4.49
N VAL A 457 2.66 15.84 3.33
CA VAL A 457 3.56 16.54 2.38
C VAL A 457 4.17 17.79 3.01
N VAL A 458 3.37 18.59 3.72
CA VAL A 458 3.85 19.80 4.42
C VAL A 458 4.88 19.45 5.51
N ILE A 459 4.62 18.40 6.30
CA ILE A 459 5.54 17.93 7.33
C ILE A 459 6.84 17.39 6.70
N GLN A 460 6.76 16.64 5.61
CA GLN A 460 7.94 16.17 4.86
C GLN A 460 8.73 17.32 4.22
N PHE A 461 8.07 18.43 3.90
CA PHE A 461 8.72 19.64 3.40
C PHE A 461 9.46 20.39 4.52
N ILE A 462 8.87 20.47 5.71
CA ILE A 462 9.44 21.20 6.86
C ILE A 462 10.52 20.37 7.56
N PHE A 463 10.31 19.07 7.71
CA PHE A 463 11.16 18.18 8.49
C PHE A 463 11.94 17.21 7.61
N SER A 464 13.24 17.11 7.85
CA SER A 464 14.11 16.11 7.21
C SER A 464 13.89 14.69 7.74
N PHE A 465 12.95 14.45 8.64
CA PHE A 465 12.67 13.12 9.17
C PHE A 465 11.54 12.44 8.37
N PRO A 466 11.75 11.24 7.82
CA PRO A 466 10.67 10.54 7.12
C PRO A 466 9.64 10.05 8.15
N LEU A 467 8.46 10.67 8.17
CA LEU A 467 7.30 10.13 8.90
C LEU A 467 6.41 9.32 7.94
N PRO A 468 5.91 8.14 8.38
CA PRO A 468 5.05 7.33 7.54
C PRO A 468 3.71 8.02 7.30
N THR A 469 3.21 7.89 6.07
CA THR A 469 1.94 8.48 5.60
C THR A 469 0.73 7.98 6.40
N SER A 470 0.79 6.76 6.92
CA SER A 470 -0.30 6.09 7.66
C SER A 470 -0.73 6.88 8.90
N ILE A 471 0.22 7.50 9.61
CA ILE A 471 -0.06 8.33 10.79
C ILE A 471 -0.98 9.50 10.44
N PHE A 472 -0.74 10.16 9.31
CA PHE A 472 -1.51 11.35 8.95
C PHE A 472 -2.86 10.96 8.36
N THR A 473 -2.84 10.04 7.39
CA THR A 473 -4.04 9.67 6.64
C THR A 473 -5.04 8.92 7.52
N GLN A 474 -4.62 7.86 8.22
CA GLN A 474 -5.55 7.01 8.97
C GLN A 474 -6.12 7.73 10.19
N ILE A 475 -5.28 8.47 10.94
CA ILE A 475 -5.75 9.22 12.12
C ILE A 475 -6.77 10.27 11.70
N LEU A 476 -6.50 11.06 10.66
CA LEU A 476 -7.41 12.13 10.25
C LEU A 476 -8.71 11.59 9.65
N MET A 477 -8.66 10.52 8.86
CA MET A 477 -9.87 9.86 8.35
C MET A 477 -10.76 9.32 9.48
N ILE A 478 -10.16 8.60 10.43
CA ILE A 478 -10.90 8.02 11.55
C ILE A 478 -11.43 9.11 12.48
N LEU A 479 -10.63 10.14 12.78
CA LEU A 479 -11.02 11.24 13.64
C LEU A 479 -12.20 12.03 13.04
N THR A 480 -12.09 12.45 11.77
CA THR A 480 -13.13 13.24 11.11
C THR A 480 -14.46 12.49 11.00
N THR A 481 -14.43 11.21 10.59
CA THR A 481 -15.64 10.37 10.53
C THR A 481 -16.23 10.09 11.91
N THR A 482 -15.39 9.88 12.92
CA THR A 482 -15.84 9.66 14.31
C THR A 482 -16.49 10.91 14.90
N LEU A 483 -15.93 12.09 14.68
CA LEU A 483 -16.52 13.37 15.13
C LEU A 483 -17.92 13.57 14.55
N VAL A 484 -18.09 13.25 13.26
CA VAL A 484 -19.40 13.37 12.60
C VAL A 484 -20.37 12.31 13.10
N ALA A 485 -19.90 11.07 13.36
CA ALA A 485 -20.73 10.02 13.95
C ALA A 485 -21.20 10.40 15.36
N ILE A 486 -20.36 11.06 16.15
CA ILE A 486 -20.72 11.59 17.48
C ILE A 486 -21.75 12.72 17.32
N GLN A 487 -21.50 13.68 16.44
CA GLN A 487 -22.41 14.81 16.20
C GLN A 487 -23.81 14.34 15.76
N ARG A 488 -23.89 13.25 14.99
CA ARG A 488 -25.15 12.66 14.52
C ARG A 488 -25.78 11.66 15.48
N ASN A 489 -25.18 11.41 16.65
CA ASN A 489 -25.59 10.36 17.60
C ASN A 489 -25.62 8.94 16.99
N GLU A 490 -24.79 8.68 15.99
CA GLU A 490 -24.68 7.40 15.28
C GLU A 490 -23.43 6.60 15.69
N PHE A 491 -22.62 7.14 16.62
CA PHE A 491 -21.34 6.56 17.03
C PHE A 491 -21.43 5.10 17.47
N ASN A 492 -22.45 4.70 18.24
CA ASN A 492 -22.55 3.32 18.70
C ASN A 492 -22.73 2.33 17.53
N ILE A 493 -23.55 2.68 16.53
CA ILE A 493 -23.78 1.84 15.34
C ILE A 493 -22.52 1.78 14.47
N PHE A 494 -21.85 2.92 14.28
CA PHE A 494 -20.59 3.01 13.56
C PHE A 494 -19.49 2.19 14.27
N TYR A 495 -19.31 2.39 15.57
CA TYR A 495 -18.31 1.70 16.39
C TYR A 495 -18.48 0.17 16.40
N THR A 496 -19.70 -0.31 16.63
CA THR A 496 -20.00 -1.74 16.73
C THR A 496 -20.07 -2.44 15.38
N GLY A 497 -20.48 -1.74 14.32
CA GLY A 497 -20.66 -2.32 13.00
C GLY A 497 -21.93 -3.16 12.85
N ASN A 498 -22.93 -3.00 13.74
CA ASN A 498 -24.16 -3.80 13.75
C ASN A 498 -24.99 -3.73 12.45
N PHE A 499 -24.72 -2.76 11.58
CA PHE A 499 -25.33 -2.64 10.25
C PHE A 499 -24.82 -3.69 9.26
N TYR A 500 -23.60 -4.20 9.46
CA TYR A 500 -22.93 -5.10 8.54
C TYR A 500 -23.67 -6.44 8.42
N ASP A 501 -24.16 -6.98 9.55
CA ASP A 501 -24.91 -8.23 9.60
C ASP A 501 -26.28 -8.13 8.91
N GLN A 502 -26.92 -6.95 8.94
CA GLN A 502 -28.24 -6.74 8.32
C GLN A 502 -28.18 -6.68 6.79
N ILE A 503 -27.10 -6.16 6.22
CA ILE A 503 -26.95 -6.01 4.76
C ILE A 503 -26.44 -7.29 4.11
N LEU A 504 -25.66 -8.10 4.83
CA LEU A 504 -24.88 -9.20 4.25
C LEU A 504 -25.28 -10.59 4.73
N MET A 505 -25.71 -10.79 5.98
CA MET A 505 -25.95 -12.15 6.50
C MET A 505 -27.36 -12.67 6.24
N ASP A 506 -28.31 -11.81 5.86
CA ASP A 506 -29.69 -12.25 5.67
C ASP A 506 -30.40 -11.47 4.55
N PRO A 507 -30.03 -11.68 3.26
CA PRO A 507 -30.78 -11.11 2.14
C PRO A 507 -32.26 -11.48 2.21
N PHE A 508 -32.57 -12.65 2.79
CA PHE A 508 -33.93 -13.14 2.98
C PHE A 508 -34.69 -12.50 4.13
N LYS A 509 -34.03 -11.87 5.12
CA LYS A 509 -34.75 -11.24 6.24
C LYS A 509 -35.51 -10.00 5.79
N ASN A 510 -34.97 -9.26 4.82
CA ASN A 510 -35.68 -8.14 4.21
C ASN A 510 -36.78 -8.63 3.26
N ASP A 511 -36.57 -9.73 2.53
CA ASP A 511 -37.62 -10.31 1.68
C ASP A 511 -38.76 -10.94 2.49
N ILE A 512 -38.47 -11.53 3.66
CA ILE A 512 -39.48 -12.08 4.58
C ILE A 512 -40.25 -10.94 5.27
N LEU A 513 -39.60 -9.82 5.62
CA LEU A 513 -40.29 -8.63 6.15
C LEU A 513 -41.12 -7.89 5.08
N LEU A 514 -40.73 -7.97 3.80
CA LEU A 514 -41.53 -7.49 2.67
C LEU A 514 -42.66 -8.46 2.28
N GLN A 515 -42.57 -9.72 2.68
CA GLN A 515 -43.61 -10.74 2.51
C GLN A 515 -44.51 -10.90 3.73
N GLU A 516 -44.23 -10.24 4.85
CA GLU A 516 -45.26 -10.05 5.87
C GLU A 516 -46.37 -9.23 5.20
N PRO A 517 -47.60 -9.78 5.09
CA PRO A 517 -48.66 -9.11 4.36
C PRO A 517 -48.90 -7.78 5.04
N THR A 518 -48.51 -6.69 4.38
CA THR A 518 -49.07 -5.36 4.65
C THR A 518 -50.56 -5.54 4.56
N THR A 519 -51.21 -5.62 5.73
CA THR A 519 -52.65 -5.57 5.96
C THR A 519 -53.49 -6.22 4.87
N LEU A 520 -54.07 -7.37 5.19
CA LEU A 520 -55.31 -7.84 4.56
C LEU A 520 -56.35 -6.71 4.66
N GLU A 521 -56.33 -5.75 3.73
CA GLU A 521 -57.49 -4.96 3.37
C GLU A 521 -58.44 -5.99 2.76
N MET A 522 -59.30 -6.53 3.61
CA MET A 522 -60.52 -7.16 3.15
C MET A 522 -61.28 -6.11 2.36
N PHE A 523 -61.12 -6.13 1.04
CA PHE A 523 -62.09 -5.56 0.11
C PHE A 523 -63.40 -6.32 0.29
N GLY A 524 -64.17 -5.91 1.29
CA GLY A 524 -65.59 -6.15 1.38
C GLY A 524 -66.31 -5.07 0.57
N LEU A 525 -66.58 -5.35 -0.70
CA LEU A 525 -67.61 -4.65 -1.47
C LEU A 525 -68.32 -5.68 -2.37
N GLY A 526 -69.53 -6.07 -1.95
CA GLY A 526 -70.37 -7.02 -2.69
C GLY A 526 -71.60 -7.51 -1.93
N ASN A 527 -72.42 -6.59 -1.42
CA ASN A 527 -73.84 -6.71 -1.06
C ASN A 527 -74.37 -8.09 -0.61
N ASN A 528 -74.27 -8.36 0.70
CA ASN A 528 -75.34 -8.95 1.51
C ASN A 528 -74.91 -9.00 2.98
N THR A 529 -74.78 -7.83 3.61
CA THR A 529 -74.68 -7.75 5.07
C THR A 529 -76.06 -7.95 5.67
N GLN A 530 -76.38 -9.19 6.07
CA GLN A 530 -77.39 -9.42 7.09
C GLN A 530 -76.84 -8.88 8.42
N VAL A 531 -77.53 -7.88 8.95
CA VAL A 531 -77.31 -7.33 10.28
C VAL A 531 -77.74 -8.39 11.29
N ILE A 532 -76.78 -9.14 11.83
CA ILE A 532 -77.03 -9.92 13.05
C ILE A 532 -77.01 -8.92 14.20
N LYS A 533 -78.20 -8.61 14.72
CA LYS A 533 -78.38 -7.82 15.93
C LYS A 533 -77.70 -8.52 17.10
N LYS A 534 -76.85 -7.77 17.78
CA LYS A 534 -76.13 -8.12 19.00
C LYS A 534 -77.07 -7.97 20.18
N ASP A 535 -77.95 -8.94 20.42
CA ASP A 535 -78.62 -9.14 21.70
C ASP A 535 -78.95 -10.64 21.82
N ASN A 536 -78.55 -11.25 22.94
CA ASN A 536 -78.62 -12.67 23.30
C ASN A 536 -77.57 -13.61 22.67
N ILE A 537 -76.35 -13.55 23.18
CA ILE A 537 -75.48 -14.74 23.23
C ILE A 537 -75.28 -15.06 24.72
N SER A 538 -75.96 -16.09 25.19
CA SER A 538 -75.79 -16.65 26.52
C SER A 538 -74.42 -17.32 26.64
N GLN A 539 -73.81 -17.17 27.81
CA GLN A 539 -72.44 -17.55 28.13
C GLN A 539 -72.25 -19.07 28.33
N GLN A 540 -72.98 -19.92 27.58
CA GLN A 540 -73.02 -21.37 27.79
C GLN A 540 -72.49 -22.23 26.62
N ASP A 541 -72.14 -21.66 25.47
CA ASP A 541 -71.73 -22.47 24.30
C ASP A 541 -70.22 -22.51 24.02
N LEU A 542 -69.36 -22.10 24.97
CA LEU A 542 -67.90 -22.11 24.77
C LEU A 542 -67.16 -23.26 25.48
N ILE A 543 -67.86 -24.18 26.14
CA ILE A 543 -67.24 -25.34 26.80
C ILE A 543 -68.11 -26.58 26.64
N SER A 544 -67.80 -27.45 25.68
CA SER A 544 -68.28 -28.83 25.70
C SER A 544 -67.34 -29.69 26.56
N ARG A 545 -67.81 -30.15 27.72
CA ARG A 545 -67.14 -31.20 28.51
C ARG A 545 -67.33 -32.55 27.82
N GLY A 546 -66.23 -33.13 27.34
CA GLY A 546 -66.13 -34.57 27.06
C GLY A 546 -65.26 -35.24 28.14
N ASP A 547 -65.57 -36.49 28.49
CA ASP A 547 -64.97 -37.25 29.60
C ASP A 547 -63.48 -37.61 29.44
N GLN A 548 -62.76 -37.01 28.48
CA GLN A 548 -61.31 -37.21 28.31
C GLN A 548 -60.54 -35.91 28.01
N GLY A 549 -60.93 -34.81 28.65
CA GLY A 549 -60.12 -33.58 28.71
C GLY A 549 -60.57 -32.46 27.77
N VAL A 550 -60.12 -31.25 28.11
CA VAL A 550 -60.52 -29.99 27.44
C VAL A 550 -59.81 -29.88 26.09
N VAL A 551 -60.56 -29.96 24.99
CA VAL A 551 -60.06 -29.67 23.64
C VAL A 551 -60.46 -28.25 23.26
N LEU A 552 -59.49 -27.34 23.17
CA LEU A 552 -59.69 -25.99 22.63
C LEU A 552 -59.69 -26.03 21.11
N ASN A 553 -60.71 -25.43 20.50
CA ASN A 553 -60.89 -25.38 19.05
C ASN A 553 -59.79 -24.52 18.40
N SER A 554 -58.88 -25.16 17.65
CA SER A 554 -57.64 -24.58 17.14
C SER A 554 -57.82 -23.59 15.98
N GLN A 555 -59.04 -23.42 15.45
CA GLN A 555 -59.29 -22.50 14.33
C GLN A 555 -59.48 -21.03 14.76
N LEU A 556 -59.76 -20.77 16.04
CA LEU A 556 -59.99 -19.40 16.55
C LEU A 556 -58.72 -18.70 17.07
N PHE A 557 -57.61 -19.42 17.25
CA PHE A 557 -56.36 -18.86 17.81
C PHE A 557 -55.21 -18.68 16.80
N VAL A 558 -55.44 -18.99 15.51
CA VAL A 558 -54.43 -18.80 14.46
C VAL A 558 -54.18 -17.31 14.16
N GLY A 559 -55.14 -16.42 14.46
CA GLY A 559 -55.04 -14.98 14.19
C GLY A 559 -54.40 -14.12 15.29
N LEU A 560 -54.16 -14.64 16.49
CA LEU A 560 -53.67 -13.86 17.65
C LEU A 560 -52.23 -14.18 18.06
N THR A 561 -51.54 -15.07 17.35
CA THR A 561 -50.18 -15.52 17.70
C THR A 561 -49.06 -14.78 16.95
N SER A 562 -49.37 -13.75 16.14
CA SER A 562 -48.35 -12.99 15.39
C SER A 562 -47.81 -11.74 16.10
N ILE A 563 -48.29 -11.38 17.31
CA ILE A 563 -47.83 -10.19 18.03
C ILE A 563 -47.24 -10.58 19.40
N ASN A 564 -46.03 -11.15 19.41
CA ASN A 564 -44.97 -11.02 20.43
C ASN A 564 -43.97 -12.19 20.35
N ARG A 565 -43.09 -12.21 19.33
CA ARG A 565 -41.98 -13.17 19.27
C ARG A 565 -40.73 -12.73 20.05
N SER A 566 -40.61 -11.47 20.45
CA SER A 566 -39.47 -10.97 21.24
C SER A 566 -39.53 -11.38 22.73
N LEU A 567 -40.73 -11.66 23.26
CA LEU A 567 -40.93 -12.10 24.65
C LEU A 567 -40.89 -13.63 24.82
N GLN A 568 -41.11 -14.41 23.77
CA GLN A 568 -41.06 -15.88 23.84
C GLN A 568 -39.64 -16.47 23.74
N GLN A 569 -38.67 -15.74 23.16
CA GLN A 569 -37.29 -16.23 23.08
C GLN A 569 -36.54 -16.16 24.43
N SER A 570 -36.90 -15.25 25.33
CA SER A 570 -36.34 -15.22 26.70
C SER A 570 -36.89 -16.33 27.60
N VAL A 571 -38.14 -16.78 27.37
CA VAL A 571 -38.78 -17.87 28.15
C VAL A 571 -38.39 -19.27 27.64
N LEU A 572 -38.07 -19.42 26.36
CA LEU A 572 -37.60 -20.70 25.81
C LEU A 572 -36.12 -20.98 26.11
N GLN A 573 -35.29 -19.95 26.32
CA GLN A 573 -33.91 -20.13 26.79
C GLN A 573 -33.81 -20.43 28.29
N SER A 574 -34.78 -20.00 29.13
CA SER A 574 -34.80 -20.38 30.55
C SER A 574 -35.27 -21.82 30.80
N ASN A 575 -35.99 -22.43 29.85
CA ASN A 575 -36.54 -23.78 30.02
C ASN A 575 -35.68 -24.91 29.40
N GLN A 576 -34.55 -24.59 28.74
CA GLN A 576 -33.60 -25.60 28.24
C GLN A 576 -32.34 -25.78 29.10
N GLN A 577 -32.23 -25.11 30.24
CA GLN A 577 -31.16 -25.35 31.22
C GLN A 577 -31.59 -26.15 32.47
N ASN A 578 -32.84 -26.62 32.55
CA ASN A 578 -33.32 -27.43 33.68
C ASN A 578 -33.45 -28.91 33.33
N HIS A 579 -32.32 -29.54 32.99
CA HIS A 579 -32.10 -30.96 33.22
C HIS A 579 -30.62 -31.19 33.55
N ASN A 580 -30.24 -30.92 34.81
CA ASN A 580 -29.36 -31.78 35.61
C ASN A 580 -29.23 -31.24 37.04
N HIS A 581 -29.00 -32.18 37.96
CA HIS A 581 -29.17 -32.11 39.41
C HIS A 581 -28.47 -30.99 40.20
N ASN A 582 -29.14 -30.64 41.30
CA ASN A 582 -28.65 -30.23 42.63
C ASN A 582 -27.70 -29.03 42.73
N TYR A 583 -28.23 -27.85 43.08
CA TYR A 583 -27.66 -26.93 44.09
C TYR A 583 -28.66 -25.77 44.31
N TYR A 584 -29.58 -25.93 45.27
CA TYR A 584 -30.44 -24.84 45.77
C TYR A 584 -29.87 -24.35 47.11
N ASP A 585 -29.46 -23.07 47.15
CA ASP A 585 -29.58 -22.17 48.33
C ASP A 585 -28.79 -20.85 48.20
N LYS A 586 -28.11 -20.59 47.08
CA LYS A 586 -27.31 -19.34 46.91
C LYS A 586 -27.81 -18.35 45.86
N SER A 587 -28.82 -18.67 45.05
CA SER A 587 -29.28 -17.75 43.98
C SER A 587 -30.42 -16.82 44.38
N GLN A 588 -31.23 -17.16 45.40
CA GLN A 588 -32.34 -16.30 45.84
C GLN A 588 -31.84 -15.00 46.50
N THR A 589 -30.73 -15.05 47.24
CA THR A 589 -30.17 -13.87 47.90
C THR A 589 -29.58 -12.85 46.92
N ILE A 590 -29.09 -13.30 45.76
CA ILE A 590 -28.50 -12.42 44.73
C ILE A 590 -29.60 -11.74 43.91
N GLN A 591 -30.72 -12.42 43.64
CA GLN A 591 -31.86 -11.82 42.95
C GLN A 591 -32.58 -10.76 43.79
N GLU A 592 -32.69 -10.98 45.10
CA GLU A 592 -33.29 -9.98 46.01
C GLU A 592 -32.40 -8.73 46.14
N LEU A 593 -31.08 -8.89 46.27
CA LEU A 593 -30.13 -7.77 46.30
C LEU A 593 -30.14 -6.94 45.00
N TYR A 594 -30.29 -7.59 43.84
CA TYR A 594 -30.35 -6.89 42.57
C TYR A 594 -31.65 -6.09 42.42
N LEU A 595 -32.79 -6.68 42.80
CA LEU A 595 -34.09 -6.01 42.75
C LEU A 595 -34.15 -4.82 43.71
N GLN A 596 -33.56 -4.95 44.90
CA GLN A 596 -33.52 -3.89 45.89
C GLN A 596 -32.63 -2.72 45.45
N SER A 597 -31.50 -2.99 44.77
CA SER A 597 -30.66 -1.94 44.17
C SER A 597 -31.35 -1.16 43.04
N LEU A 598 -32.20 -1.84 42.27
CA LEU A 598 -32.95 -1.23 41.15
C LEU A 598 -34.09 -0.33 41.66
N ILE A 599 -34.71 -0.71 42.79
CA ILE A 599 -35.73 0.10 43.46
C ILE A 599 -35.11 1.36 44.07
N GLU A 600 -33.94 1.25 44.73
CA GLU A 600 -33.22 2.41 45.27
C GLU A 600 -32.75 3.38 44.17
N TRP A 601 -32.34 2.87 43.01
CA TRP A 601 -31.92 3.72 41.89
C TRP A 601 -33.10 4.51 41.31
N ASN A 602 -34.24 3.87 41.09
CA ASN A 602 -35.46 4.55 40.61
C ASN A 602 -36.02 5.58 41.61
N GLN A 603 -35.88 5.33 42.93
CA GLN A 603 -36.28 6.30 43.96
C GLN A 603 -35.37 7.54 43.97
N LYS A 604 -34.06 7.37 43.75
CA LYS A 604 -33.12 8.50 43.65
C LYS A 604 -33.36 9.35 42.40
N GLU A 605 -33.67 8.72 41.26
CA GLU A 605 -33.95 9.45 40.02
C GLU A 605 -35.25 10.26 40.09
N SER A 606 -36.29 9.70 40.72
CA SER A 606 -37.56 10.41 40.93
C SER A 606 -37.46 11.57 41.93
N GLN A 607 -36.59 11.46 42.96
CA GLN A 607 -36.27 12.59 43.84
C GLN A 607 -35.45 13.68 43.15
N TYR A 608 -34.54 13.31 42.23
CA TYR A 608 -33.73 14.26 41.47
C TYR A 608 -34.61 15.10 40.53
N VAL A 609 -35.56 14.48 39.83
CA VAL A 609 -36.50 15.17 38.93
C VAL A 609 -37.44 16.11 39.67
N GLN A 610 -37.88 15.78 40.89
CA GLN A 610 -38.69 16.67 41.72
C GLN A 610 -37.91 17.86 42.31
N SER A 611 -36.58 17.75 42.44
CA SER A 611 -35.74 18.83 42.99
C SER A 611 -35.31 19.89 41.98
N HIS A 612 -35.58 19.69 40.68
CA HIS A 612 -35.11 20.57 39.60
C HIS A 612 -36.23 21.16 38.73
N SER A 613 -37.50 21.04 39.11
CA SER A 613 -38.57 21.87 38.56
C SER A 613 -38.75 23.15 39.40
N VAL A 614 -37.91 24.16 39.17
CA VAL A 614 -38.11 25.53 39.67
C VAL A 614 -38.19 26.50 38.49
N ASP A 615 -39.26 27.30 38.55
CA ASP A 615 -39.73 28.40 37.71
C ASP A 615 -38.75 29.05 36.72
N PHE A 616 -39.12 29.01 35.44
CA PHE A 616 -38.73 30.02 34.46
C PHE A 616 -39.99 30.78 34.01
N GLN A 617 -40.35 31.80 34.79
CA GLN A 617 -41.13 32.95 34.32
C GLN A 617 -40.33 34.22 34.62
N SER A 618 -40.28 35.12 33.64
CA SER A 618 -39.55 36.40 33.55
C SER A 618 -38.07 36.33 33.14
N ILE A 619 -37.81 36.55 31.84
CA ILE A 619 -37.20 37.77 31.24
C ILE A 619 -37.59 37.80 29.76
#